data_AF-I4D6U6-F1
#
_entry.id   AF-I4D6U6-F1
#
_cell.length_a   1.000
_cell.length_b   1.000
_cell.length_c   1.000
_cell.angle_alpha   90.00
_cell.angle_beta   90.00
_cell.angle_gamma   90.00
#
_symmetry.space_group_name_H-M   'P 1'
#
loop_
_entity.id
_entity.type
_entity.pdbx_description
1 polymer ?
#
loop_
_entity_poly.entity_id
_entity_poly.type
_entity_poly.pdbx_seq_one_letter_code
_entity_poly.pdbx_strand_id
1 'polypeptide(L)'
;MGATKYYDVKISVLKKLDVGDIHEKYASEGVPTKCSKYKKGQEFITKNCNKPEGFCSWAWAGIQDKVVYLALGHDYPWVRQKGTEIFCCADGLHPVLYKLERIEGTES
;
A
#
# COMPACT_ATOMS: atom_id res chain seq x y z
N MET A 1 22.44 -9.90 -20.51
CA MET A 1 21.74 -9.88 -19.21
C MET A 1 20.50 -9.05 -19.41
N GLY A 2 19.34 -9.70 -19.58
CA GLY A 2 18.09 -9.00 -19.86
C GLY A 2 17.77 -8.08 -18.69
N ALA A 3 17.55 -6.79 -18.97
CA ALA A 3 17.09 -5.86 -17.95
C ALA A 3 15.76 -6.42 -17.41
N THR A 4 15.75 -6.83 -16.14
CA THR A 4 14.51 -7.14 -15.44
C THR A 4 13.67 -5.87 -15.46
N LYS A 5 12.69 -5.78 -16.37
CA LYS A 5 11.75 -4.65 -16.44
C LYS A 5 10.91 -4.74 -15.16
N TYR A 6 11.22 -3.89 -14.18
CA TYR A 6 10.35 -3.67 -13.04
C TYR A 6 9.25 -2.70 -13.46
N TYR A 7 7.99 -3.13 -13.39
CA TYR A 7 6.88 -2.21 -13.59
C TYR A 7 6.79 -1.23 -12.43
N ASP A 8 6.45 0.02 -12.74
CA ASP A 8 6.12 1.00 -11.71
C ASP A 8 4.83 0.58 -11.01
N VAL A 9 4.72 0.80 -9.70
CA VAL A 9 3.52 0.42 -8.94
C VAL A 9 2.93 1.67 -8.30
N LYS A 10 1.68 1.97 -8.64
CA LYS A 10 0.88 3.02 -8.03
C LYS A 10 0.26 2.49 -6.74
N ILE A 11 0.41 3.23 -5.66
CA ILE A 11 -0.15 2.94 -4.34
C ILE A 11 -1.15 4.05 -4.01
N SER A 12 -2.42 3.70 -3.93
CA SER A 12 -3.52 4.63 -3.68
C SER A 12 -4.16 4.34 -2.33
N VAL A 13 -4.33 5.35 -1.49
CA VAL A 13 -5.01 5.21 -0.19
C VAL A 13 -6.52 5.19 -0.41
N LEU A 14 -7.13 4.00 -0.36
CA LEU A 14 -8.57 3.82 -0.57
C LEU A 14 -9.38 4.39 0.58
N LYS A 15 -9.11 3.91 1.79
CA LYS A 15 -9.90 4.24 2.97
C LYS A 15 -9.09 4.02 4.24
N LYS A 16 -9.37 4.84 5.24
CA LYS A 16 -8.94 4.58 6.61
C LYS A 16 -10.15 4.06 7.37
N LEU A 17 -9.95 2.97 8.08
CA LEU A 17 -10.92 2.44 9.01
C LEU A 17 -10.66 3.07 10.37
N ASP A 18 -11.73 3.45 11.03
CA ASP A 18 -11.71 3.90 12.41
C ASP A 18 -12.18 2.71 13.25
N VAL A 19 -11.34 2.26 14.16
CA VAL A 19 -11.62 1.13 15.05
C VAL A 19 -11.75 1.63 16.48
N GLY A 20 -12.63 2.62 16.70
CA GLY A 20 -12.86 3.24 18.00
C GLY A 20 -13.08 2.23 19.13
N ASP A 21 -13.79 1.14 18.87
CA ASP A 21 -14.05 0.06 19.85
C ASP A 21 -12.76 -0.67 20.31
N ILE A 22 -11.84 -0.92 19.38
CA ILE A 22 -10.52 -1.51 19.68
C ILE A 22 -9.62 -0.48 20.35
N HIS A 23 -9.73 0.78 19.91
CA HIS A 23 -8.96 1.89 20.44
C HIS A 23 -9.28 2.15 21.91
N GLU A 24 -10.56 2.22 22.26
CA GLU A 24 -11.02 2.45 23.63
C GLU A 24 -10.59 1.31 24.58
N LYS A 25 -10.49 0.08 24.05
CA LYS A 25 -10.20 -1.11 24.85
C LYS A 25 -8.71 -1.46 24.95
N TYR A 26 -7.90 -1.10 23.95
CA TYR A 26 -6.50 -1.55 23.85
C TYR A 26 -5.48 -0.44 23.56
N ALA A 27 -5.91 0.78 23.18
CA ALA A 27 -4.96 1.86 22.93
C ALA A 27 -4.53 2.54 24.24
N SER A 28 -3.24 2.91 24.32
CA SER A 28 -2.75 3.79 25.38
C SER A 28 -3.31 5.20 25.26
N GLU A 29 -3.39 5.89 26.39
CA GLU A 29 -3.82 7.28 26.48
C GLU A 29 -2.94 8.18 25.58
N GLY A 30 -3.54 8.86 24.61
CA GLY A 30 -2.86 9.75 23.66
C GLY A 30 -2.55 9.15 22.28
N VAL A 31 -2.96 7.92 21.99
CA VAL A 31 -2.84 7.36 20.62
C VAL A 31 -3.98 7.93 19.74
N PRO A 32 -3.67 8.48 18.55
CA PRO A 32 -4.68 9.09 17.70
C PRO A 32 -5.48 8.03 16.93
N THR A 33 -6.80 7.91 17.18
CA THR A 33 -7.74 6.95 16.54
C THR A 33 -7.69 6.83 15.00
N LYS A 34 -7.06 7.79 14.32
CA LYS A 34 -6.80 7.76 12.88
C LYS A 34 -5.33 7.99 12.61
N CYS A 35 -4.78 7.23 11.67
CA CYS A 35 -3.43 7.47 11.18
C CYS A 35 -3.34 8.89 10.58
N SER A 36 -2.73 9.84 11.28
CA SER A 36 -2.63 11.25 10.87
C SER A 36 -1.74 11.47 9.65
N LYS A 37 -0.90 10.49 9.30
CA LYS A 37 0.12 10.63 8.26
C LYS A 37 -0.40 10.59 6.82
N TYR A 38 -1.51 9.90 6.58
CA TYR A 38 -2.03 9.73 5.22
C TYR A 38 -3.31 10.54 5.01
N LYS A 39 -3.70 10.86 3.79
CA LYS A 39 -5.05 11.37 3.48
C LYS A 39 -5.78 10.37 2.59
N LYS A 40 -7.11 10.31 2.72
CA LYS A 40 -7.92 9.47 1.81
C LYS A 40 -7.76 10.01 0.39
N GLY A 41 -7.51 9.12 -0.57
CA GLY A 41 -7.24 9.50 -1.96
C GLY A 41 -5.81 9.97 -2.21
N GLN A 42 -4.90 9.81 -1.26
CA GLN A 42 -3.48 10.08 -1.50
C GLN A 42 -2.89 8.97 -2.38
N GLU A 43 -2.17 9.38 -3.41
CA GLU A 43 -1.57 8.49 -4.39
C GLU A 43 -0.06 8.64 -4.31
N PHE A 44 0.63 7.52 -4.33
CA PHE A 44 2.08 7.43 -4.34
C PHE A 44 2.48 6.55 -5.53
N ILE A 45 3.62 6.83 -6.14
CA ILE A 45 4.15 5.99 -7.21
C ILE A 45 5.48 5.45 -6.74
N THR A 46 5.57 4.14 -6.65
CA THR A 46 6.85 3.46 -6.49
C THR A 46 7.46 3.24 -7.86
N LYS A 47 8.69 3.74 -8.01
CA LYS A 47 9.56 3.42 -9.14
C LYS A 47 10.59 2.38 -8.74
N ASN A 48 10.82 1.38 -9.59
CA ASN A 48 11.85 0.38 -9.39
C ASN A 48 11.82 -0.29 -7.99
N CYS A 49 10.62 -0.63 -7.51
CA CYS A 49 10.40 -1.23 -6.17
C CYS A 49 10.96 -0.41 -4.99
N ASN A 50 11.15 0.90 -5.14
CA ASN A 50 11.62 1.78 -4.08
C ASN A 50 10.47 2.45 -3.32
N LYS A 51 10.75 2.78 -2.05
CA LYS A 51 9.81 3.47 -1.18
C LYS A 51 9.50 4.87 -1.75
N PRO A 52 8.23 5.27 -1.88
CA PRO A 52 7.89 6.63 -2.26
C PRO A 52 8.27 7.62 -1.17
N GLU A 53 8.66 8.84 -1.56
CA GLU A 53 8.94 9.91 -0.61
C GLU A 53 7.70 10.24 0.24
N GLY A 54 7.88 10.38 1.56
CA GLY A 54 6.79 10.62 2.50
C GLY A 54 5.97 9.38 2.89
N PHE A 55 6.28 8.19 2.35
CA PHE A 55 5.61 6.96 2.78
C PHE A 55 6.17 6.43 4.11
N CYS A 56 5.28 5.99 4.99
CA CYS A 56 5.60 5.37 6.27
C CYS A 56 6.43 4.11 6.06
N SER A 57 7.62 4.05 6.68
CA SER A 57 8.53 2.91 6.56
C SER A 57 7.92 1.60 7.07
N TRP A 58 7.01 1.68 8.05
CA TRP A 58 6.36 0.50 8.63
C TRP A 58 5.30 -0.08 7.69
N ALA A 59 4.48 0.78 7.08
CA ALA A 59 3.57 0.37 6.01
C ALA A 59 4.35 -0.14 4.79
N TRP A 60 5.49 0.51 4.46
CA TRP A 60 6.38 0.10 3.37
C TRP A 60 6.87 -1.34 3.53
N ALA A 61 7.34 -1.73 4.72
CA ALA A 61 7.85 -3.08 4.96
C ALA A 61 6.84 -4.18 4.63
N GLY A 62 5.54 -3.94 4.87
CA GLY A 62 4.49 -4.89 4.53
C GLY A 62 4.04 -4.86 3.06
N ILE A 63 4.15 -3.71 2.38
CA ILE A 63 3.80 -3.61 0.96
C ILE A 63 4.96 -3.91 0.01
N GLN A 64 6.21 -3.80 0.45
CA GLN A 64 7.38 -3.92 -0.42
C GLN A 64 7.38 -5.25 -1.16
N ASP A 65 7.11 -6.35 -0.46
CA ASP A 65 7.01 -7.68 -1.06
C ASP A 65 5.92 -7.74 -2.15
N LYS A 66 4.76 -7.15 -1.87
CA LYS A 66 3.63 -7.06 -2.81
C LYS A 66 3.93 -6.19 -4.02
N VAL A 67 4.60 -5.06 -3.79
CA VAL A 67 5.08 -4.16 -4.84
C VAL A 67 6.06 -4.89 -5.74
N VAL A 68 7.03 -5.61 -5.18
CA VAL A 68 8.01 -6.39 -5.95
C VAL A 68 7.30 -7.48 -6.75
N TYR A 69 6.34 -8.18 -6.15
CA TYR A 69 5.55 -9.21 -6.82
C TYR A 69 4.79 -8.66 -8.03
N LEU A 70 4.11 -7.52 -7.86
CA LEU A 70 3.42 -6.81 -8.95
C LEU A 70 4.39 -6.26 -10.00
N ALA A 71 5.53 -5.72 -9.57
CA ALA A 71 6.56 -5.14 -10.43
C ALA A 71 7.28 -6.19 -11.27
N LEU A 72 7.33 -7.44 -10.83
CA LEU A 72 7.79 -8.59 -11.61
C LEU A 72 6.76 -9.07 -12.64
N GLY A 73 5.56 -8.49 -12.64
CA GLY A 73 4.49 -8.82 -13.58
C GLY A 73 3.57 -9.93 -13.12
N HIS A 74 3.67 -10.38 -11.86
CA HIS A 74 2.73 -11.35 -11.30
C HIS A 74 1.38 -10.70 -10.97
N ASP A 75 0.34 -11.50 -11.04
CA ASP A 75 -1.01 -11.12 -10.65
C ASP A 75 -1.50 -11.95 -9.46
N TYR A 76 -2.39 -11.36 -8.67
CA TYR A 76 -2.98 -12.00 -7.51
C TYR A 76 -4.32 -12.63 -7.88
N PRO A 77 -4.49 -13.96 -7.74
CA PRO A 77 -5.69 -14.66 -8.21
C PRO A 77 -6.97 -14.30 -7.43
N TRP A 78 -6.84 -13.69 -6.25
CA TRP A 78 -7.97 -13.21 -5.44
C TRP A 78 -8.46 -11.80 -5.83
N VAL A 79 -7.74 -11.08 -6.70
CA VAL A 79 -8.11 -9.73 -7.14
C VAL A 79 -8.66 -9.78 -8.55
N ARG A 80 -9.88 -9.27 -8.77
CA ARG A 80 -10.52 -9.22 -10.11
C ARG A 80 -9.71 -8.42 -11.14
N GLN A 81 -8.96 -7.41 -10.69
CA GLN A 81 -8.15 -6.55 -11.54
C GLN A 81 -6.74 -7.14 -11.64
N LYS A 82 -6.30 -7.49 -12.85
CA LYS A 82 -4.94 -7.99 -13.09
C LYS A 82 -3.92 -6.93 -12.69
N GLY A 83 -2.82 -7.36 -12.08
CA GLY A 83 -1.78 -6.44 -11.62
C GLY A 83 -2.22 -5.47 -10.52
N THR A 84 -3.30 -5.80 -9.80
CA THR A 84 -3.78 -5.03 -8.65
C THR A 84 -3.71 -5.86 -7.38
N GLU A 85 -3.40 -5.23 -6.26
CA GLU A 85 -3.44 -5.82 -4.93
C GLU A 85 -4.06 -4.85 -3.93
N ILE A 86 -4.76 -5.38 -2.93
CA ILE A 86 -5.26 -4.58 -1.81
C ILE A 86 -4.47 -4.95 -0.57
N PHE A 87 -3.86 -3.95 0.07
CA PHE A 87 -3.10 -4.12 1.30
C PHE A 87 -3.71 -3.33 2.44
N CYS A 88 -3.74 -3.93 3.63
CA CYS A 88 -4.06 -3.22 4.86
C CYS A 88 -2.76 -3.02 5.66
N CYS A 89 -2.52 -1.80 6.12
CA CYS A 89 -1.46 -1.53 7.09
C CYS A 89 -1.55 -2.54 8.25
N ALA A 90 -0.42 -3.08 8.70
CA ALA A 90 -0.37 -4.00 9.84
C ALA A 90 -0.66 -3.32 11.20
N ASP A 91 -1.07 -2.05 11.17
CA ASP A 91 -1.34 -1.23 12.34
C ASP A 91 -2.79 -1.46 12.73
N GLY A 92 -3.01 -2.46 13.60
CA GLY A 92 -4.36 -2.89 13.99
C GLY A 92 -5.17 -1.80 14.71
N LEU A 93 -4.51 -0.79 15.28
CA LEU A 93 -5.12 0.37 15.89
C LEU A 93 -5.62 1.40 14.87
N HIS A 94 -5.03 1.40 13.66
CA HIS A 94 -5.35 2.34 12.58
C HIS A 94 -5.32 1.64 11.21
N PRO A 95 -6.29 0.79 10.90
CA PRO A 95 -6.26 0.06 9.64
C PRO A 95 -6.40 1.05 8.46
N VAL A 96 -5.37 1.08 7.60
CA VAL A 96 -5.38 1.86 6.35
C VAL A 96 -5.36 0.89 5.19
N LEU A 97 -6.36 0.99 4.33
CA LEU A 97 -6.48 0.23 3.09
C LEU A 97 -5.78 0.99 1.96
N TYR A 98 -4.80 0.32 1.36
CA TYR A 98 -4.07 0.74 0.19
C TYR A 98 -4.43 -0.15 -1.00
N LYS A 99 -4.56 0.45 -2.16
CA LYS A 99 -4.68 -0.22 -3.45
C LYS A 99 -3.35 -0.08 -4.18
N LEU A 100 -2.74 -1.19 -4.55
CA LEU A 100 -1.54 -1.25 -5.36
C LEU A 100 -1.95 -1.63 -6.76
N GLU A 101 -1.48 -0.90 -7.75
CA GLU A 101 -1.76 -1.13 -9.17
C GLU A 101 -0.46 -1.00 -9.94
N ARG A 102 -0.08 -2.04 -10.69
CA ARG A 102 1.04 -1.92 -11.62
C ARG A 102 0.67 -0.96 -12.74
N ILE A 103 1.56 -0.03 -13.04
CA ILE A 103 1.52 0.80 -14.22
C ILE A 103 2.30 0.04 -15.29
N GLU A 104 1.58 -0.70 -16.12
CA GLU A 104 2.16 -1.19 -17.37
C GLU A 104 2.31 0.02 -18.28
N GLY A 105 3.55 0.46 -18.48
CA GLY A 105 3.85 1.41 -19.53
C GLY A 105 3.31 0.82 -20.83
N THR A 106 2.31 1.47 -21.41
CA THR A 106 1.92 1.25 -22.79
C THR A 106 3.14 1.51 -23.65
N GLU A 107 3.88 0.45 -23.98
CA GLU A 107 4.72 0.42 -25.17
C GLU A 107 3.76 0.53 -26.37
N SER A 108 3.56 1.75 -26.86
CA SER A 108 3.18 2.03 -28.24
C SER A 108 4.45 2.20 -29.07
#